data_AF-A0A2D2HAQ3-F1
#
_entry.id   AF-A0A2D2HAQ3-F1
#
_cell.length_a   1.000
_cell.length_b   1.000
_cell.length_c   1.000
_cell.angle_alpha   90.00
_cell.angle_beta   90.00
_cell.angle_gamma   90.00
#
_symmetry.space_group_name_H-M   'P 1'
#
loop_
_entity.id
_entity.type
_entity.pdbx_description
1 polymer ?
#
loop_
_entity_poly.entity_id
_entity_poly.type
_entity_poly.pdbx_seq_one_letter_code
_entity_poly.pdbx_strand_id
1 'polypeptide(L)'
;MLGGLVTAALALPGQGQAAERNFEAVLTGHAVLPANTLVPPPGDAPAEARMSGRFTGPGNLRTDQAGSIPGTTGPAPDGRPTGLSLPFQGQPVQGFSGIKPVAGEPGAYWVLTDNGFGNKRNSSDALLAFRKIRPDFATGAVQVEQTVFLSDPERKVPFRITHEATDRRYLTGADFDPESIQPVADGFWIGEEFGPFLVHVDREGRVRRVVETKLDGQVLMSPDNPALGTAATPNGVLPFRSRRSGGFEGMALTPDGKTLWAMLEKPLFKPGSDQGEGNFLRVLEFSLEKGDWTGRSKRFRLSEGAVSIGDFNFIDDSRALVIERDDGEGDPSRACTGGAKPPACFATPARVKRITLVDMGADEGDGEIRRIGGIDLMAIRDPKGLARQRGDTGLEAGRFSFPFLTIENVARVDDTHIIVANDNNLPFSAGRQLTKADDNEFMLLSVPELLQAR
;
A
#
# COMPACT_ATOMS: atom_id res chain seq x y z
N MET A 1 -10.83 -32.42 66.25
CA MET A 1 -11.46 -31.31 65.51
C MET A 1 -10.38 -30.61 64.70
N LEU A 2 -10.42 -30.71 63.37
CA LEU A 2 -9.82 -29.78 62.39
C LEU A 2 -10.09 -30.39 61.01
N GLY A 3 -11.25 -30.06 60.45
CA GLY A 3 -11.60 -30.36 59.06
C GLY A 3 -11.09 -29.23 58.17
N GLY A 4 -10.23 -29.57 57.21
CA GLY A 4 -9.72 -28.63 56.22
C GLY A 4 -10.76 -28.38 55.11
N LEU A 5 -11.11 -27.12 54.89
CA LEU A 5 -11.85 -26.69 53.70
C LEU A 5 -10.88 -26.62 52.52
N VAL A 6 -11.15 -27.40 51.47
CA VAL A 6 -10.55 -27.25 50.14
C VAL A 6 -11.43 -26.28 49.36
N THR A 7 -10.89 -25.09 49.06
CA THR A 7 -11.54 -24.10 48.19
C THR A 7 -11.23 -24.45 46.74
N ALA A 8 -12.23 -24.94 46.01
CA ALA A 8 -12.12 -25.17 44.58
C ALA A 8 -12.15 -23.83 43.83
N ALA A 9 -11.04 -23.45 43.20
CA ALA A 9 -10.98 -22.32 42.28
C ALA A 9 -11.72 -22.69 40.98
N LEU A 10 -12.86 -22.05 40.75
CA LEU A 10 -13.57 -22.09 39.47
C LEU A 10 -12.74 -21.32 38.44
N ALA A 11 -12.08 -22.04 37.54
CA ALA A 11 -11.50 -21.47 36.34
C ALA A 11 -12.63 -21.00 35.42
N LEU A 12 -12.75 -19.68 35.25
CA LEU A 12 -13.60 -19.10 34.22
C LEU A 12 -13.05 -19.52 32.85
N PRO A 13 -13.87 -20.04 31.93
CA PRO A 13 -13.43 -20.30 30.57
C PRO A 13 -13.02 -18.97 29.93
N GLY A 14 -11.79 -18.90 29.43
CA GLY A 14 -11.33 -17.76 28.64
C GLY A 14 -12.30 -17.53 27.49
N GLN A 15 -12.68 -16.27 27.28
CA GLN A 15 -13.41 -15.88 26.08
C GLN A 15 -12.55 -16.26 24.88
N GLY A 16 -12.90 -17.35 24.20
CA GLY A 16 -12.31 -17.69 22.93
C GLY A 16 -12.60 -16.53 21.98
N GLN A 17 -11.55 -15.99 21.34
CA GLN A 17 -11.70 -15.13 20.17
C GLN A 17 -12.67 -15.84 19.22
N ALA A 18 -13.85 -15.28 19.02
CA ALA A 18 -14.78 -15.81 18.03
C ALA A 18 -14.04 -15.83 16.69
N ALA A 19 -14.05 -16.99 16.03
CA ALA A 19 -13.46 -17.11 14.71
C ALA A 19 -14.00 -16.00 13.81
N GLU A 20 -13.09 -15.23 13.21
CA GLU A 20 -13.43 -14.07 12.43
C GLU A 20 -14.37 -14.47 11.27
N ARG A 21 -15.47 -13.74 11.11
CA ARG A 21 -16.49 -14.07 10.09
C ARG A 21 -15.92 -13.86 8.69
N ASN A 22 -15.91 -14.92 7.88
CA ASN A 22 -15.59 -14.84 6.47
C ASN A 22 -16.85 -14.66 5.63
N PHE A 23 -16.80 -13.70 4.72
CA PHE A 23 -17.86 -13.40 3.76
C PHE A 23 -17.48 -13.86 2.36
N GLU A 24 -18.49 -14.00 1.50
CA GLU A 24 -18.27 -14.34 0.10
C GLU A 24 -17.96 -13.09 -0.73
N ALA A 25 -17.04 -13.23 -1.69
CA ALA A 25 -16.77 -12.23 -2.70
C ALA A 25 -17.02 -12.83 -4.09
N VAL A 26 -17.78 -12.12 -4.93
CA VAL A 26 -18.07 -12.51 -6.31
C VAL A 26 -17.50 -11.47 -7.26
N LEU A 27 -16.67 -11.90 -8.20
CA LEU A 27 -16.15 -11.06 -9.28
C LEU A 27 -17.32 -10.64 -10.19
N THR A 28 -17.54 -9.33 -10.32
CA THR A 28 -18.56 -8.75 -11.19
C THR A 28 -17.97 -7.86 -12.29
N GLY A 29 -16.67 -7.56 -12.22
CA GLY A 29 -15.91 -6.89 -13.28
C GLY A 29 -14.42 -7.09 -13.10
N HIS A 30 -13.69 -7.18 -14.22
CA HIS A 30 -12.23 -7.21 -14.23
C HIS A 30 -11.71 -6.38 -15.42
N ALA A 31 -10.85 -5.42 -15.15
CA ALA A 31 -10.15 -4.61 -16.14
C ALA A 31 -8.64 -4.61 -15.87
N VAL A 32 -7.85 -4.46 -16.93
CA VAL A 32 -6.39 -4.58 -16.89
C VAL A 32 -5.74 -3.35 -17.53
N LEU A 33 -4.76 -2.77 -16.84
CA LEU A 33 -3.82 -1.80 -17.38
C LEU A 33 -2.47 -2.49 -17.58
N PRO A 34 -1.96 -2.59 -18.83
CA PRO A 34 -0.71 -3.30 -19.10
C PRO A 34 0.49 -2.78 -18.29
N ALA A 35 1.33 -3.70 -17.83
CA ALA A 35 2.49 -3.43 -16.97
C ALA A 35 3.40 -2.33 -17.55
N ASN A 36 3.77 -2.41 -18.82
CA ASN A 36 4.68 -1.48 -19.49
C ASN A 36 3.95 -0.26 -20.09
N THR A 37 3.05 0.37 -19.33
CA THR A 37 2.37 1.60 -19.77
C THR A 37 3.15 2.82 -19.29
N LEU A 38 3.81 3.51 -20.23
CA LEU A 38 4.65 4.68 -19.94
C LEU A 38 3.98 5.98 -20.40
N VAL A 39 4.24 7.06 -19.67
CA VAL A 39 3.87 8.43 -20.06
C VAL A 39 5.12 9.31 -20.18
N PRO A 40 5.12 10.32 -21.06
CA PRO A 40 6.19 11.31 -21.06
C PRO A 40 6.15 12.13 -19.76
N PRO A 41 7.31 12.56 -19.22
CA PRO A 41 7.33 13.54 -18.16
C PRO A 41 6.78 14.90 -18.66
N PRO A 42 6.45 15.83 -17.75
CA PRO A 42 6.12 17.21 -18.13
C PRO A 42 7.20 17.84 -19.02
N GLY A 43 6.81 18.67 -19.98
CA GLY A 43 7.75 19.29 -20.93
C GLY A 43 8.76 20.24 -20.27
N ASP A 44 8.42 20.79 -19.11
CA ASP A 44 9.26 21.64 -18.24
C ASP A 44 9.97 20.85 -17.13
N ALA A 45 9.86 19.51 -17.11
CA ALA A 45 10.64 18.68 -16.21
C ALA A 45 12.12 18.62 -16.62
N PRO A 46 13.05 18.38 -15.67
CA PRO A 46 14.46 18.19 -15.98
C PRO A 46 14.68 17.10 -17.03
N ALA A 47 15.68 17.27 -17.90
CA ALA A 47 15.95 16.33 -19.00
C ALA A 47 16.17 14.88 -18.51
N GLU A 48 16.62 14.74 -17.28
CA GLU A 48 16.87 13.45 -16.64
C GLU A 48 15.58 12.65 -16.37
N ALA A 49 14.43 13.31 -16.22
CA ALA A 49 13.13 12.67 -16.02
C ALA A 49 12.58 11.99 -17.30
N ARG A 50 13.27 12.11 -18.44
CA ARG A 50 12.91 11.40 -19.68
C ARG A 50 13.24 9.91 -19.62
N MET A 51 14.01 9.49 -18.63
CA MET A 51 14.36 8.10 -18.40
C MET A 51 14.26 7.80 -16.91
N SER A 52 13.54 6.74 -16.56
CA SER A 52 13.35 6.32 -15.17
C SER A 52 14.05 4.99 -14.90
N GLY A 53 14.64 4.84 -13.73
CA GLY A 53 15.26 3.60 -13.27
C GLY A 53 16.75 3.50 -13.59
N ARG A 54 17.44 4.62 -13.87
CA ARG A 54 18.88 4.63 -14.16
C ARG A 54 19.73 4.22 -12.98
N PHE A 55 19.20 4.34 -11.76
CA PHE A 55 19.92 4.06 -10.52
C PHE A 55 19.54 2.71 -9.89
N THR A 56 19.01 1.79 -10.69
CA THR A 56 18.58 0.45 -10.25
C THR A 56 19.65 -0.62 -10.42
N GLY A 57 20.82 -0.26 -10.97
CA GLY A 57 21.96 -1.16 -11.12
C GLY A 57 22.57 -1.57 -9.77
N PRO A 58 23.49 -2.55 -9.75
CA PRO A 58 24.18 -2.98 -8.53
C PRO A 58 24.82 -1.79 -7.78
N GLY A 59 24.52 -1.67 -6.49
CA GLY A 59 24.99 -0.56 -5.65
C GLY A 59 24.31 0.78 -5.95
N ASN A 60 23.17 0.78 -6.64
CA ASN A 60 22.46 1.96 -7.15
C ASN A 60 23.30 2.81 -8.12
N LEU A 61 24.22 2.16 -8.84
CA LEU A 61 25.07 2.81 -9.82
C LEU A 61 24.26 3.17 -11.07
N ARG A 62 24.58 4.34 -11.64
CA ARG A 62 23.94 4.85 -12.85
C ARG A 62 24.17 3.93 -14.04
N THR A 63 23.11 3.71 -14.80
CA THR A 63 23.12 3.10 -16.13
C THR A 63 22.28 3.94 -17.08
N ASP A 64 22.89 4.50 -18.13
CA ASP A 64 22.20 5.37 -19.11
C ASP A 64 21.66 4.60 -20.33
N GLN A 65 22.03 3.33 -20.48
CA GLN A 65 21.55 2.49 -21.58
C GLN A 65 20.16 1.94 -21.24
N ALA A 66 19.12 2.43 -21.92
CA ALA A 66 17.75 1.92 -21.76
C ALA A 66 17.67 0.39 -21.97
N GLY A 67 16.89 -0.29 -21.13
CA GLY A 67 16.63 -1.73 -21.22
C GLY A 67 17.84 -2.65 -21.02
N SER A 68 18.91 -2.19 -20.35
CA SER A 68 20.12 -3.00 -20.13
C SER A 68 20.15 -3.78 -18.82
N ILE A 69 19.27 -3.47 -17.87
CA ILE A 69 19.17 -4.12 -16.56
C ILE A 69 17.89 -4.96 -16.53
N PRO A 70 17.98 -6.31 -16.58
CA PRO A 70 16.80 -7.16 -16.48
C PRO A 70 16.04 -6.94 -15.16
N GLY A 71 14.71 -6.78 -15.24
CA GLY A 71 13.83 -6.76 -14.08
C GLY A 71 13.68 -8.15 -13.46
N THR A 72 13.69 -8.21 -12.14
CA THR A 72 13.56 -9.46 -11.38
C THR A 72 12.68 -9.26 -10.16
N THR A 73 11.93 -10.28 -9.73
CA THR A 73 11.11 -10.23 -8.51
C THR A 73 11.90 -10.19 -7.20
N GLY A 74 13.22 -10.28 -7.28
CA GLY A 74 14.11 -10.26 -6.12
C GLY A 74 15.49 -10.80 -6.46
N PRO A 75 16.38 -10.93 -5.47
CA PRO A 75 17.70 -11.49 -5.65
C PRO A 75 17.66 -13.00 -5.93
N ALA A 76 18.68 -13.51 -6.62
CA ALA A 76 18.91 -14.95 -6.73
C ALA A 76 19.18 -15.59 -5.35
N PRO A 77 18.82 -16.86 -5.12
CA PRO A 77 18.29 -17.81 -6.10
C PRO A 77 16.76 -17.75 -6.29
N ASP A 78 16.04 -16.97 -5.48
CA ASP A 78 14.58 -17.02 -5.45
C ASP A 78 13.90 -16.06 -6.44
N GLY A 79 14.62 -15.02 -6.86
CA GLY A 79 14.16 -14.04 -7.84
C GLY A 79 13.88 -14.63 -9.22
N ARG A 80 12.81 -14.13 -9.87
CA ARG A 80 12.36 -14.54 -11.20
C ARG A 80 12.46 -13.38 -12.19
N PRO A 81 12.82 -13.62 -13.47
CA PRO A 81 12.80 -12.57 -14.47
C PRO A 81 11.36 -12.10 -14.70
N THR A 82 11.14 -10.80 -14.87
CA THR A 82 9.80 -10.25 -15.12
C THR A 82 9.55 -9.94 -16.60
N GLY A 83 10.53 -10.20 -17.46
CA GLY A 83 10.42 -9.97 -18.91
C GLY A 83 10.52 -8.49 -19.32
N LEU A 84 10.70 -7.57 -18.37
CA LEU A 84 11.00 -6.16 -18.62
C LEU A 84 12.45 -5.85 -18.24
N SER A 85 12.95 -4.69 -18.68
CA SER A 85 14.30 -4.24 -18.36
C SER A 85 14.35 -2.74 -18.18
N LEU A 86 15.10 -2.32 -17.16
CA LEU A 86 15.38 -0.94 -16.80
C LEU A 86 16.65 -0.48 -17.51
N PRO A 87 16.87 0.84 -17.66
CA PRO A 87 15.92 1.93 -17.42
C PRO A 87 14.84 2.02 -18.53
N PHE A 88 13.71 2.64 -18.21
CA PHE A 88 12.62 2.90 -19.16
C PHE A 88 12.75 4.27 -19.82
N GLN A 89 12.29 4.39 -21.07
CA GLN A 89 12.14 5.68 -21.75
C GLN A 89 10.76 6.27 -21.44
N GLY A 90 10.70 7.21 -20.49
CA GLY A 90 9.47 7.77 -19.94
C GLY A 90 9.31 7.48 -18.46
N GLN A 91 8.12 7.77 -17.95
CA GLN A 91 7.72 7.52 -16.55
C GLN A 91 6.65 6.42 -16.52
N PRO A 92 6.81 5.39 -15.68
CA PRO A 92 5.77 4.39 -15.46
C PRO A 92 4.46 5.03 -15.01
N VAL A 93 3.34 4.48 -15.47
CA VAL A 93 2.02 4.80 -14.92
C VAL A 93 1.77 4.06 -13.60
N GLN A 94 2.48 2.96 -13.40
CA GLN A 94 2.36 1.92 -12.38
C GLN A 94 2.77 2.39 -10.97
N GLY A 95 2.68 1.50 -9.97
CA GLY A 95 3.01 1.83 -8.57
C GLY A 95 1.78 2.19 -7.73
N PHE A 96 0.60 1.58 -7.95
CA PHE A 96 -0.66 2.13 -7.40
C PHE A 96 -0.86 1.85 -5.90
N SER A 97 -0.53 2.85 -5.08
CA SER A 97 -0.59 2.78 -3.61
C SER A 97 -1.66 3.73 -3.07
N GLY A 98 -2.90 3.27 -3.18
CA GLY A 98 -4.10 3.97 -2.73
C GLY A 98 -5.07 4.30 -3.87
N ILE A 99 -6.36 4.04 -3.63
CA ILE A 99 -7.45 4.32 -4.56
C ILE A 99 -8.60 5.06 -3.90
N LYS A 100 -9.19 6.05 -4.59
CA LYS A 100 -10.43 6.71 -4.14
C LYS A 100 -11.39 6.98 -5.29
N PRO A 101 -12.71 6.75 -5.12
CA PRO A 101 -13.70 7.18 -6.09
C PRO A 101 -13.63 8.69 -6.32
N VAL A 102 -13.80 9.12 -7.57
CA VAL A 102 -13.89 10.55 -7.91
C VAL A 102 -15.31 11.03 -7.58
N ALA A 103 -15.41 12.04 -6.73
CA ALA A 103 -16.70 12.59 -6.33
C ALA A 103 -17.49 13.11 -7.55
N GLY A 104 -18.74 12.67 -7.68
CA GLY A 104 -19.62 13.08 -8.78
C GLY A 104 -19.36 12.39 -10.13
N GLU A 105 -18.38 11.48 -10.22
CA GLU A 105 -18.03 10.79 -11.45
C GLU A 105 -17.98 9.26 -11.27
N PRO A 106 -19.14 8.58 -11.29
CA PRO A 106 -19.21 7.13 -11.13
C PRO A 106 -18.27 6.38 -12.08
N GLY A 107 -17.55 5.40 -11.55
CA GLY A 107 -16.58 4.59 -12.28
C GLY A 107 -15.21 5.24 -12.54
N ALA A 108 -15.00 6.49 -12.13
CA ALA A 108 -13.67 7.11 -12.12
C ALA A 108 -13.02 7.00 -10.74
N TYR A 109 -11.70 6.81 -10.73
CA TYR A 109 -10.93 6.65 -9.51
C TYR A 109 -9.64 7.49 -9.57
N TRP A 110 -9.27 8.07 -8.45
CA TRP A 110 -7.93 8.56 -8.18
C TRP A 110 -7.05 7.39 -7.74
N VAL A 111 -5.86 7.27 -8.32
CA VAL A 111 -4.79 6.34 -7.91
C VAL A 111 -3.48 7.10 -7.75
N LEU A 112 -2.65 6.69 -6.79
CA LEU A 112 -1.39 7.35 -6.43
C LEU A 112 -0.21 6.45 -6.79
N THR A 113 0.88 6.99 -7.35
CA THR A 113 2.13 6.25 -7.53
C THR A 113 3.00 6.31 -6.27
N ASP A 114 3.53 5.16 -5.86
CA ASP A 114 4.59 4.96 -4.86
C ASP A 114 5.94 5.57 -5.26
N ASN A 115 7.02 5.25 -4.54
CA ASN A 115 8.36 5.71 -4.91
C ASN A 115 8.88 5.15 -6.26
N GLY A 116 8.18 4.24 -6.93
CA GLY A 116 8.52 3.70 -8.24
C GLY A 116 9.47 2.49 -8.23
N PHE A 117 10.67 2.60 -7.66
CA PHE A 117 11.69 1.53 -7.75
C PHE A 117 12.07 0.87 -6.42
N GLY A 118 11.22 1.00 -5.40
CA GLY A 118 11.25 0.27 -4.14
C GLY A 118 12.14 0.87 -3.06
N ASN A 119 12.94 1.91 -3.33
CA ASN A 119 13.58 2.67 -2.26
C ASN A 119 14.08 4.07 -2.67
N LYS A 120 14.29 4.90 -1.66
CA LYS A 120 14.84 6.25 -1.79
C LYS A 120 16.10 6.39 -2.68
N ARG A 121 17.01 5.41 -2.68
CA ARG A 121 18.33 5.54 -3.32
C ARG A 121 18.31 5.25 -4.82
N ASN A 122 17.33 4.52 -5.33
CA ASN A 122 17.23 4.16 -6.75
C ASN A 122 16.09 4.90 -7.48
N SER A 123 15.26 5.64 -6.76
CA SER A 123 14.06 6.32 -7.28
C SER A 123 14.22 7.81 -7.60
N SER A 124 15.45 8.34 -7.70
CA SER A 124 15.68 9.77 -7.98
C SER A 124 15.26 10.24 -9.38
N ASP A 125 14.92 9.32 -10.30
CA ASP A 125 14.41 9.62 -11.64
C ASP A 125 13.01 9.04 -11.91
N ALA A 126 12.32 8.62 -10.85
CA ALA A 126 10.90 8.26 -10.86
C ALA A 126 10.07 9.46 -10.38
N LEU A 127 9.37 10.13 -11.28
CA LEU A 127 8.49 11.25 -10.91
C LEU A 127 7.24 10.76 -10.21
N LEU A 128 6.92 11.37 -9.08
CA LEU A 128 5.70 11.06 -8.33
C LEU A 128 4.50 11.70 -9.00
N ALA A 129 3.38 10.98 -9.04
CA ALA A 129 2.13 11.46 -9.63
C ALA A 129 0.92 10.76 -9.02
N PHE A 130 -0.23 11.43 -9.06
CA PHE A 130 -1.53 10.77 -8.97
C PHE A 130 -2.27 10.89 -10.30
N ARG A 131 -3.17 9.96 -10.55
CA ARG A 131 -3.86 9.81 -11.83
C ARG A 131 -5.34 9.63 -11.62
N LYS A 132 -6.11 10.15 -12.56
CA LYS A 132 -7.52 9.79 -12.71
C LYS A 132 -7.61 8.68 -13.73
N ILE A 133 -8.19 7.56 -13.33
CA ILE A 133 -8.38 6.39 -14.20
C ILE A 133 -9.86 6.01 -14.27
N ARG A 134 -10.22 5.30 -15.34
CA ARG A 134 -11.54 4.71 -15.53
C ARG A 134 -11.42 3.28 -16.03
N PRO A 135 -11.58 2.28 -15.15
CA PRO A 135 -11.79 0.90 -15.55
C PRO A 135 -13.11 0.74 -16.32
N ASP A 136 -13.04 0.18 -17.52
CA ASP A 136 -14.21 -0.27 -18.27
C ASP A 136 -14.31 -1.79 -18.14
N PHE A 137 -15.19 -2.26 -17.25
CA PHE A 137 -15.36 -3.68 -16.99
C PHE A 137 -16.02 -4.45 -18.15
N ALA A 138 -16.71 -3.77 -19.07
CA ALA A 138 -17.33 -4.40 -20.23
C ALA A 138 -16.26 -4.77 -21.27
N THR A 139 -15.34 -3.85 -21.57
CA THR A 139 -14.23 -4.11 -22.50
C THR A 139 -13.02 -4.78 -21.83
N GLY A 140 -12.85 -4.57 -20.52
CA GLY A 140 -11.71 -5.04 -19.74
C GLY A 140 -10.49 -4.13 -19.81
N ALA A 141 -10.61 -2.93 -20.37
CA ALA A 141 -9.53 -1.96 -20.46
C ALA A 141 -9.59 -0.91 -19.33
N VAL A 142 -8.46 -0.29 -19.03
CA VAL A 142 -8.37 0.85 -18.11
C VAL A 142 -7.92 2.08 -18.89
N GLN A 143 -8.69 3.16 -18.81
CA GLN A 143 -8.32 4.45 -19.39
C GLN A 143 -7.60 5.30 -18.35
N VAL A 144 -6.47 5.91 -18.72
CA VAL A 144 -5.80 6.95 -17.94
C VAL A 144 -6.32 8.29 -18.44
N GLU A 145 -7.25 8.91 -17.72
CA GLU A 145 -7.90 10.15 -18.12
C GLU A 145 -7.03 11.38 -17.81
N GLN A 146 -6.28 11.32 -16.72
CA GLN A 146 -5.45 12.43 -16.25
C GLN A 146 -4.21 11.92 -15.53
N THR A 147 -3.09 12.61 -15.71
CA THR A 147 -1.87 12.43 -14.90
C THR A 147 -1.47 13.78 -14.32
N VAL A 148 -1.29 13.82 -13.00
CA VAL A 148 -0.89 15.01 -12.25
C VAL A 148 0.41 14.71 -11.51
N PHE A 149 1.50 15.31 -11.98
CA PHE A 149 2.82 15.14 -11.37
C PHE A 149 2.96 16.03 -10.14
N LEU A 150 3.52 15.46 -9.07
CA LEU A 150 3.75 16.17 -7.82
C LEU A 150 4.93 17.15 -7.95
N SER A 151 4.78 18.33 -7.36
CA SER A 151 5.80 19.40 -7.45
C SER A 151 5.78 20.31 -6.23
N ASP A 152 6.87 21.03 -5.98
CA ASP A 152 6.99 21.96 -4.87
C ASP A 152 7.48 23.36 -5.31
N PRO A 153 6.81 24.04 -6.25
CA PRO A 153 7.28 25.33 -6.78
C PRO A 153 7.30 26.44 -5.71
N GLU A 154 6.50 26.31 -4.66
CA GLU A 154 6.39 27.28 -3.56
C GLU A 154 7.29 26.96 -2.36
N ARG A 155 8.18 25.96 -2.48
CA ARG A 155 9.17 25.57 -1.47
C ARG A 155 8.56 25.26 -0.10
N LYS A 156 7.47 24.49 -0.10
CA LYS A 156 6.75 24.03 1.10
C LYS A 156 7.38 22.78 1.70
N VAL A 157 8.16 22.01 0.95
CA VAL A 157 8.92 20.89 1.51
C VAL A 157 10.08 21.43 2.34
N PRO A 158 10.20 21.08 3.64
CA PRO A 158 11.13 21.74 4.57
C PRO A 158 12.56 21.20 4.51
N PHE A 159 12.84 20.27 3.60
CA PHE A 159 14.15 19.63 3.41
C PHE A 159 14.53 19.61 1.93
N ARG A 160 15.81 19.30 1.65
CA ARG A 160 16.33 19.26 0.28
C ARG A 160 15.69 18.12 -0.50
N ILE A 161 15.12 18.45 -1.66
CA ILE A 161 14.59 17.50 -2.64
C ILE A 161 15.55 17.31 -3.82
N THR A 162 15.25 16.34 -4.68
CA THR A 162 16.06 15.95 -5.84
C THR A 162 16.22 17.11 -6.82
N HIS A 163 15.12 17.75 -7.19
CA HIS A 163 15.09 18.85 -8.15
C HIS A 163 15.10 20.25 -7.49
N GLU A 164 15.77 20.39 -6.34
CA GLU A 164 15.83 21.64 -5.54
C GLU A 164 16.26 22.88 -6.35
N ALA A 165 17.14 22.67 -7.34
CA ALA A 165 17.73 23.73 -8.16
C ALA A 165 16.89 24.11 -9.40
N THR A 166 15.68 23.56 -9.55
CA THR A 166 14.80 23.85 -10.69
C THR A 166 13.63 24.74 -10.27
N ASP A 167 12.98 25.41 -11.22
CA ASP A 167 11.85 26.30 -10.92
C ASP A 167 10.61 25.53 -10.45
N ARG A 168 10.29 24.42 -11.13
CA ARG A 168 9.11 23.61 -10.82
C ARG A 168 9.27 22.69 -9.62
N ARG A 169 10.50 22.24 -9.31
CA ARG A 169 10.75 21.36 -8.16
C ARG A 169 9.87 20.10 -8.20
N TYR A 170 9.85 19.40 -9.33
CA TYR A 170 9.13 18.11 -9.43
C TYR A 170 9.65 17.13 -8.39
N LEU A 171 8.74 16.43 -7.73
CA LEU A 171 9.07 15.44 -6.70
C LEU A 171 9.33 14.08 -7.32
N THR A 172 10.27 13.35 -6.72
CA THR A 172 10.66 12.01 -7.14
C THR A 172 10.50 11.00 -6.01
N GLY A 173 10.55 9.71 -6.31
CA GLY A 173 10.56 8.66 -5.29
C GLY A 173 11.80 8.65 -4.39
N ALA A 174 12.79 9.53 -4.62
CA ALA A 174 13.85 9.80 -3.64
C ALA A 174 13.46 10.85 -2.59
N ASP A 175 12.38 11.60 -2.83
CA ASP A 175 11.93 12.68 -1.96
C ASP A 175 10.87 12.20 -0.96
N PHE A 176 9.91 11.39 -1.42
CA PHE A 176 8.83 10.80 -0.64
C PHE A 176 8.52 9.38 -1.12
N ASP A 177 7.86 8.61 -0.27
CA ASP A 177 7.30 7.29 -0.57
C ASP A 177 5.78 7.30 -0.35
N PRO A 178 4.98 7.77 -1.32
CA PRO A 178 3.54 7.96 -1.15
C PRO A 178 2.80 6.62 -1.17
N GLU A 179 2.04 6.30 -0.12
CA GLU A 179 1.36 4.99 -0.01
C GLU A 179 -0.15 5.08 0.20
N SER A 180 -0.69 6.29 0.34
CA SER A 180 -2.14 6.48 0.49
C SER A 180 -2.60 7.86 0.05
N ILE A 181 -3.84 7.97 -0.43
CA ILE A 181 -4.41 9.23 -0.94
C ILE A 181 -5.85 9.45 -0.44
N GLN A 182 -6.16 10.68 -0.03
CA GLN A 182 -7.51 11.11 0.34
C GLN A 182 -7.87 12.44 -0.35
N PRO A 183 -8.84 12.45 -1.28
CA PRO A 183 -9.33 13.68 -1.89
C PRO A 183 -10.07 14.52 -0.84
N VAL A 184 -9.78 15.82 -0.85
CA VAL A 184 -10.43 16.84 -0.01
C VAL A 184 -10.89 18.02 -0.88
N ALA A 185 -11.60 18.97 -0.29
CA ALA A 185 -12.22 20.07 -1.03
C ALA A 185 -11.22 20.87 -1.88
N ASP A 186 -9.98 21.05 -1.44
CA ASP A 186 -8.96 21.88 -2.09
C ASP A 186 -7.80 21.09 -2.73
N GLY A 187 -7.88 19.75 -2.76
CA GLY A 187 -6.82 18.91 -3.30
C GLY A 187 -6.80 17.53 -2.69
N PHE A 188 -5.62 17.09 -2.23
CA PHE A 188 -5.41 15.74 -1.72
C PHE A 188 -4.49 15.74 -0.50
N TRP A 189 -4.79 14.87 0.45
CA TRP A 189 -3.83 14.44 1.45
C TRP A 189 -3.20 13.13 1.05
N ILE A 190 -1.90 13.01 1.29
CA ILE A 190 -1.07 11.85 0.98
C ILE A 190 -0.37 11.40 2.25
N GLY A 191 -0.45 10.11 2.58
CA GLY A 191 0.39 9.48 3.60
C GLY A 191 1.68 8.98 2.94
N GLU A 192 2.82 9.13 3.62
CA GLU A 192 4.09 8.68 3.07
C GLU A 192 4.98 7.99 4.12
N GLU A 193 5.95 7.18 3.65
CA GLU A 193 6.71 6.27 4.52
C GLU A 193 8.02 6.79 5.10
N PHE A 194 8.75 7.62 4.36
CA PHE A 194 10.14 7.95 4.68
C PHE A 194 10.26 8.83 5.92
N GLY A 195 9.33 9.75 6.15
CA GLY A 195 9.24 10.59 7.33
C GLY A 195 9.00 9.76 8.59
N PRO A 196 7.79 9.21 8.80
CA PRO A 196 6.57 9.39 8.00
C PRO A 196 5.98 10.80 8.08
N PHE A 197 5.36 11.26 7.00
CA PHE A 197 4.74 12.58 6.86
C PHE A 197 3.30 12.47 6.35
N LEU A 198 2.49 13.50 6.63
CA LEU A 198 1.31 13.80 5.82
C LEU A 198 1.64 14.94 4.87
N VAL A 199 1.34 14.76 3.58
CA VAL A 199 1.60 15.75 2.54
C VAL A 199 0.27 16.22 1.95
N HIS A 200 -0.01 17.52 2.03
CA HIS A 200 -1.17 18.13 1.38
C HIS A 200 -0.74 18.76 0.06
N VAL A 201 -1.44 18.41 -1.02
CA VAL A 201 -1.21 18.94 -2.36
C VAL A 201 -2.49 19.55 -2.92
N ASP A 202 -2.38 20.57 -3.77
CA ASP A 202 -3.53 21.07 -4.53
C ASP A 202 -3.94 20.11 -5.66
N ARG A 203 -5.01 20.47 -6.38
CA ARG A 203 -5.52 19.67 -7.52
C ARG A 203 -4.55 19.57 -8.70
N GLU A 204 -3.54 20.42 -8.76
CA GLU A 204 -2.48 20.38 -9.77
C GLU A 204 -1.20 19.71 -9.24
N GLY A 205 -1.24 19.09 -8.05
CA GLY A 205 -0.13 18.34 -7.47
C GLY A 205 0.94 19.21 -6.81
N ARG A 206 0.68 20.48 -6.54
CA ARG A 206 1.63 21.35 -5.85
C ARG A 206 1.54 21.17 -4.35
N VAL A 207 2.67 20.90 -3.69
CA VAL A 207 2.73 20.81 -2.24
C VAL A 207 2.28 22.12 -1.61
N ARG A 208 1.30 22.01 -0.72
CA ARG A 208 0.80 23.09 0.12
C ARG A 208 1.34 22.98 1.53
N ARG A 209 1.53 21.75 2.02
CA ARG A 209 2.00 21.49 3.37
C ARG A 209 2.64 20.11 3.49
N VAL A 210 3.68 20.02 4.32
CA VAL A 210 4.23 18.77 4.84
C VAL A 210 4.07 18.80 6.37
N VAL A 211 3.53 17.74 6.95
CA VAL A 211 3.28 17.62 8.38
C VAL A 211 4.12 16.48 8.93
N GLU A 212 4.99 16.81 9.89
CA GLU A 212 5.77 15.85 10.67
C GLU A 212 4.86 15.01 11.56
N THR A 213 5.06 13.69 11.55
CA THR A 213 4.30 12.78 12.41
C THR A 213 4.74 12.87 13.86
N LYS A 214 3.77 13.03 14.76
CA LYS A 214 4.01 13.03 16.21
C LYS A 214 3.19 11.94 16.90
N LEU A 215 3.85 11.20 17.78
CA LEU A 215 3.23 10.23 18.68
C LEU A 215 3.72 10.50 20.10
N ASP A 216 2.80 10.60 21.07
CA ASP A 216 3.12 10.90 22.47
C ASP A 216 3.97 12.17 22.64
N GLY A 217 3.71 13.19 21.80
CA GLY A 217 4.44 14.46 21.79
C GLY A 217 5.85 14.40 21.20
N GLN A 218 6.29 13.24 20.71
CA GLN A 218 7.61 13.05 20.10
C GLN A 218 7.49 12.86 18.59
N VAL A 219 8.49 13.34 17.86
CA VAL A 219 8.60 13.09 16.42
C VAL A 219 8.81 11.61 16.17
N LEU A 220 8.02 11.05 15.26
CA LEU A 220 8.21 9.71 14.77
C LEU A 220 9.08 9.75 13.51
N MET A 221 10.23 9.06 13.54
CA MET A 221 11.15 8.98 12.40
C MET A 221 11.34 7.55 11.94
N SER A 222 11.53 7.37 10.62
CA SER A 222 12.09 6.17 9.99
C SER A 222 13.60 6.35 9.72
N PRO A 223 14.32 5.27 9.33
CA PRO A 223 15.71 5.34 8.86
C PRO A 223 15.96 6.21 7.62
N ASP A 224 14.91 6.56 6.86
CA ASP A 224 15.00 7.39 5.64
C ASP A 224 14.52 8.82 5.83
N ASN A 225 14.16 9.17 7.07
CA ASN A 225 13.72 10.50 7.44
C ASN A 225 14.84 11.52 7.15
N PRO A 226 14.54 12.64 6.46
CA PRO A 226 15.54 13.63 6.06
C PRO A 226 16.25 14.33 7.22
N ALA A 227 15.67 14.33 8.44
CA ALA A 227 16.30 14.86 9.63
C ALA A 227 17.25 13.85 10.32
N LEU A 228 17.21 12.58 9.92
CA LEU A 228 18.06 11.55 10.51
C LEU A 228 19.49 11.65 9.96
N GLY A 229 20.44 11.92 10.86
CA GLY A 229 21.87 11.83 10.55
C GLY A 229 22.43 10.43 10.78
N THR A 230 23.45 10.07 10.01
CA THR A 230 24.27 8.89 10.34
C THR A 230 25.01 9.13 11.66
N ALA A 231 25.05 8.12 12.52
CA ALA A 231 25.81 8.19 13.76
C ALA A 231 27.31 8.40 13.47
N ALA A 232 27.99 9.16 14.32
CA ALA A 232 29.43 9.41 14.20
C ALA A 232 30.29 8.15 14.47
N THR A 233 29.72 7.15 15.15
CA THR A 233 30.36 5.86 15.42
C THR A 233 29.42 4.72 15.06
N PRO A 234 29.93 3.53 14.68
CA PRO A 234 29.09 2.39 14.30
C PRO A 234 28.10 1.93 15.38
N ASN A 235 28.41 2.22 16.65
CA ASN A 235 27.60 1.82 17.80
C ASN A 235 26.74 2.97 18.35
N GLY A 236 26.66 4.10 17.65
CA GLY A 236 25.83 5.23 18.07
C GLY A 236 24.34 4.90 17.96
N VAL A 237 23.57 5.36 18.95
CA VAL A 237 22.11 5.17 18.97
C VAL A 237 21.46 6.14 17.99
N LEU A 238 20.62 5.63 17.10
CA LEU A 238 19.80 6.43 16.19
C LEU A 238 18.37 6.56 16.75
N PRO A 239 17.75 7.75 16.72
CA PRO A 239 16.47 8.02 17.38
C PRO A 239 15.23 7.67 16.54
N PHE A 240 15.30 6.69 15.62
CA PHE A 240 14.14 6.27 14.83
C PHE A 240 13.33 5.20 15.56
N ARG A 241 12.01 5.18 15.35
CA ARG A 241 11.09 4.16 15.88
C ARG A 241 10.26 3.48 14.80
N SER A 242 9.96 4.18 13.71
CA SER A 242 9.39 3.55 12.52
C SER A 242 10.47 2.72 11.83
N ARG A 243 10.09 1.60 11.23
CA ARG A 243 11.00 0.74 10.47
C ARG A 243 11.24 1.36 9.09
N ARG A 244 12.31 0.93 8.41
CA ARG A 244 12.49 1.27 6.99
C ARG A 244 11.38 0.58 6.19
N SER A 245 10.71 1.35 5.33
CA SER A 245 9.43 0.99 4.68
C SER A 245 8.44 0.49 5.72
N GLY A 246 7.67 1.38 6.29
CA GLY A 246 7.19 1.23 7.66
C GLY A 246 6.53 2.47 8.22
N GLY A 247 6.36 3.49 7.37
CA GLY A 247 5.59 4.67 7.67
C GLY A 247 4.13 4.41 7.26
N PHE A 248 3.46 5.36 6.63
CA PHE A 248 2.01 5.28 6.43
C PHE A 248 1.59 4.51 5.16
N GLU A 249 1.41 3.20 5.25
CA GLU A 249 0.81 2.35 4.17
C GLU A 249 -0.67 2.66 3.91
N GLY A 250 -1.40 3.15 4.90
CA GLY A 250 -2.85 3.34 4.78
C GLY A 250 -3.29 4.64 5.43
N MET A 251 -4.26 5.33 4.84
CA MET A 251 -4.84 6.53 5.44
C MET A 251 -6.29 6.64 5.03
N ALA A 252 -7.18 6.87 6.00
CA ALA A 252 -8.61 7.03 5.76
C ALA A 252 -9.11 8.40 6.22
N LEU A 253 -9.94 9.05 5.39
CA LEU A 253 -10.69 10.26 5.75
C LEU A 253 -12.07 9.88 6.30
N THR A 254 -12.47 10.45 7.42
CA THR A 254 -13.83 10.29 7.96
C THR A 254 -14.87 10.88 6.99
N PRO A 255 -16.10 10.31 6.89
CA PRO A 255 -17.10 10.80 5.93
C PRO A 255 -17.50 12.27 6.07
N ASP A 256 -17.38 12.83 7.28
CA ASP A 256 -17.61 14.26 7.54
C ASP A 256 -16.49 15.18 7.04
N GLY A 257 -15.40 14.61 6.53
CA GLY A 257 -14.26 15.33 5.96
C GLY A 257 -13.41 16.09 6.97
N LYS A 258 -13.45 15.73 8.26
CA LYS A 258 -12.77 16.48 9.33
C LYS A 258 -11.51 15.83 9.87
N THR A 259 -11.38 14.51 9.73
CA THR A 259 -10.36 13.74 10.44
C THR A 259 -9.72 12.73 9.51
N LEU A 260 -8.39 12.72 9.47
CA LEU A 260 -7.61 11.66 8.85
C LEU A 260 -7.16 10.66 9.93
N TRP A 261 -7.21 9.38 9.59
CA TRP A 261 -6.63 8.30 10.37
C TRP A 261 -5.54 7.62 9.54
N ALA A 262 -4.28 7.78 9.93
CA ALA A 262 -3.12 7.26 9.20
C ALA A 262 -2.56 6.03 9.92
N MET A 263 -2.51 4.90 9.22
CA MET A 263 -2.08 3.59 9.70
C MET A 263 -0.66 3.30 9.23
N LEU A 264 0.19 2.88 10.17
CA LEU A 264 1.55 2.46 9.83
C LEU A 264 1.58 1.07 9.19
N GLU A 265 2.51 0.82 8.26
CA GLU A 265 2.72 -0.49 7.63
C GLU A 265 3.18 -1.54 8.66
N LYS A 266 4.13 -1.14 9.52
CA LYS A 266 4.87 -2.04 10.41
C LYS A 266 4.79 -1.62 11.88
N PRO A 267 4.91 -2.57 12.83
CA PRO A 267 4.98 -2.24 14.25
C PRO A 267 6.19 -1.37 14.58
N LEU A 268 5.97 -0.34 15.40
CA LEU A 268 7.04 0.53 15.89
C LEU A 268 8.03 -0.24 16.78
N PHE A 269 9.28 0.20 16.77
CA PHE A 269 10.23 -0.18 17.80
C PHE A 269 9.90 0.51 19.14
N LYS A 270 10.23 -0.19 20.23
CA LYS A 270 10.33 0.40 21.56
C LYS A 270 11.45 1.45 21.57
N PRO A 271 11.32 2.55 22.34
CA PRO A 271 12.37 3.57 22.42
C PRO A 271 13.74 2.97 22.77
N GLY A 272 14.76 3.24 21.95
CA GLY A 272 16.14 2.79 22.18
C GLY A 272 16.37 1.28 22.06
N SER A 273 15.50 0.56 21.35
CA SER A 273 15.54 -0.90 21.23
C SER A 273 15.22 -1.35 19.80
N ASP A 274 15.69 -2.55 19.42
CA ASP A 274 15.32 -3.25 18.19
C ASP A 274 14.05 -4.12 18.35
N GLN A 275 13.45 -4.12 19.54
CA GLN A 275 12.24 -4.88 19.84
C GLN A 275 10.99 -4.08 19.46
N GLY A 276 10.01 -4.75 18.84
CA GLY A 276 8.71 -4.14 18.54
C GLY A 276 7.94 -3.78 19.82
N GLU A 277 7.10 -2.73 19.75
CA GLU A 277 6.21 -2.34 20.86
C GLU A 277 5.08 -3.34 21.12
N GLY A 278 4.76 -4.18 20.14
CA GLY A 278 3.80 -5.28 20.22
C GLY A 278 3.49 -5.84 18.84
N ASN A 279 2.58 -6.82 18.79
CA ASN A 279 2.05 -7.35 17.53
C ASN A 279 0.79 -6.58 17.11
N PHE A 280 0.98 -5.29 16.79
CA PHE A 280 -0.07 -4.40 16.28
C PHE A 280 0.56 -3.25 15.50
N LEU A 281 -0.24 -2.62 14.65
CA LEU A 281 0.05 -1.41 13.91
C LEU A 281 -0.62 -0.21 14.60
N ARG A 282 0.04 0.95 14.59
CA ARG A 282 -0.56 2.19 15.11
C ARG A 282 -1.41 2.84 14.03
N VAL A 283 -2.59 3.33 14.44
CA VAL A 283 -3.45 4.19 13.62
C VAL A 283 -3.56 5.54 14.32
N LEU A 284 -3.02 6.60 13.72
CA LEU A 284 -2.87 7.91 14.33
C LEU A 284 -3.92 8.86 13.79
N GLU A 285 -4.50 9.68 14.68
CA GLU A 285 -5.52 10.64 14.31
C GLU A 285 -4.95 12.04 14.05
N PHE A 286 -5.33 12.62 12.91
CA PHE A 286 -5.00 13.97 12.50
C PHE A 286 -6.28 14.79 12.25
N SER A 287 -6.38 15.96 12.88
CA SER A 287 -7.51 16.87 12.70
C SER A 287 -7.23 17.83 11.55
N LEU A 288 -8.08 17.84 10.52
CA LEU A 288 -7.95 18.76 9.40
C LEU A 288 -8.25 20.21 9.80
N GLU A 289 -9.21 20.42 10.70
CA GLU A 289 -9.57 21.75 11.20
C GLU A 289 -8.42 22.40 11.99
N LYS A 290 -7.81 21.63 12.90
CA LYS A 290 -6.65 22.11 13.68
C LYS A 290 -5.36 22.09 12.85
N GLY A 291 -5.32 21.24 11.82
CA GLY A 291 -4.12 20.95 11.05
C GLY A 291 -3.00 20.39 11.91
N ASP A 292 -3.32 19.54 12.91
CA ASP A 292 -2.33 18.92 13.80
C ASP A 292 -2.81 17.54 14.30
N TRP A 293 -1.86 16.72 14.75
CA TRP A 293 -2.12 15.44 15.39
C TRP A 293 -2.87 15.64 16.70
N THR A 294 -3.90 14.84 16.93
CA THR A 294 -4.74 15.02 18.13
C THR A 294 -4.14 14.38 19.38
N GLY A 295 -3.14 13.51 19.19
CA GLY A 295 -2.57 12.63 20.21
C GLY A 295 -3.35 11.34 20.41
N ARG A 296 -4.53 11.16 19.77
CA ARG A 296 -5.25 9.89 19.77
C ARG A 296 -4.58 8.90 18.83
N SER A 297 -4.47 7.65 19.28
CA SER A 297 -4.06 6.53 18.45
C SER A 297 -4.88 5.29 18.79
N LYS A 298 -5.07 4.42 17.80
CA LYS A 298 -5.65 3.09 17.95
C LYS A 298 -4.63 2.03 17.56
N ARG A 299 -4.92 0.78 17.89
CA ARG A 299 -4.10 -0.40 17.61
C ARG A 299 -4.84 -1.35 16.69
N PHE A 300 -4.25 -1.65 15.55
CA PHE A 300 -4.76 -2.65 14.62
C PHE A 300 -3.92 -3.92 14.72
N ARG A 301 -4.55 -5.07 15.01
CA ARG A 301 -3.85 -6.36 14.98
C ARG A 301 -4.05 -7.02 13.63
N LEU A 302 -2.94 -7.42 13.01
CA LEU A 302 -2.93 -8.20 11.79
C LEU A 302 -3.56 -9.58 12.02
N SER A 303 -4.21 -10.09 10.99
CA SER A 303 -4.67 -11.46 10.85
C SER A 303 -3.52 -12.44 11.00
N GLU A 304 -3.84 -13.66 11.40
CA GLU A 304 -2.87 -14.74 11.38
C GLU A 304 -2.26 -14.90 9.98
N GLY A 305 -0.93 -14.89 9.90
CA GLY A 305 -0.16 -15.01 8.66
C GLY A 305 0.02 -13.71 7.86
N ALA A 306 -0.75 -12.65 8.14
CA ALA A 306 -0.49 -11.34 7.57
C ALA A 306 0.71 -10.68 8.26
N VAL A 307 1.53 -9.97 7.48
CA VAL A 307 2.73 -9.28 7.97
C VAL A 307 2.67 -7.77 7.72
N SER A 308 1.69 -7.33 6.93
CA SER A 308 1.48 -5.93 6.57
C SER A 308 0.04 -5.67 6.10
N ILE A 309 -0.29 -4.40 5.92
CA ILE A 309 -1.50 -3.93 5.26
C ILE A 309 -1.20 -3.54 3.81
N GLY A 310 -2.17 -2.94 3.12
CA GLY A 310 -1.92 -2.29 1.82
C GLY A 310 -2.82 -1.10 1.52
N ASP A 311 -4.00 -0.99 2.13
CA ASP A 311 -4.82 0.23 2.06
C ASP A 311 -5.82 0.24 3.22
N PHE A 312 -6.36 1.42 3.53
CA PHE A 312 -7.28 1.67 4.63
C PHE A 312 -8.28 2.76 4.27
N ASN A 313 -9.58 2.43 4.23
CA ASN A 313 -10.63 3.37 3.82
C ASN A 313 -11.94 3.22 4.58
N PHE A 314 -12.48 4.33 5.10
CA PHE A 314 -13.84 4.36 5.67
C PHE A 314 -14.89 4.05 4.61
N ILE A 315 -15.92 3.32 5.03
CA ILE A 315 -17.11 3.02 4.23
C ILE A 315 -18.38 3.69 4.77
N ASP A 316 -18.35 4.08 6.04
CA ASP A 316 -19.34 4.92 6.71
C ASP A 316 -18.72 5.57 7.96
N ASP A 317 -19.55 6.13 8.86
CA ASP A 317 -19.12 6.93 10.01
C ASP A 317 -18.25 6.18 11.03
N SER A 318 -18.33 4.84 11.07
CA SER A 318 -17.56 4.06 12.04
C SER A 318 -16.80 2.89 11.43
N ARG A 319 -17.18 2.41 10.25
CA ARG A 319 -16.59 1.22 9.66
C ARG A 319 -15.62 1.54 8.54
N ALA A 320 -14.58 0.73 8.44
CA ALA A 320 -13.54 0.87 7.43
C ALA A 320 -13.06 -0.48 6.90
N LEU A 321 -12.55 -0.48 5.66
CA LEU A 321 -11.90 -1.62 5.03
C LEU A 321 -10.39 -1.47 5.19
N VAL A 322 -9.71 -2.57 5.53
CA VAL A 322 -8.26 -2.68 5.61
C VAL A 322 -7.83 -3.85 4.74
N ILE A 323 -6.88 -3.65 3.83
CA ILE A 323 -6.22 -4.78 3.16
C ILE A 323 -5.15 -5.34 4.09
N GLU A 324 -5.06 -6.67 4.18
CA GLU A 324 -4.02 -7.37 4.93
C GLU A 324 -3.37 -8.44 4.03
N ARG A 325 -2.04 -8.52 4.04
CA ARG A 325 -1.29 -9.41 3.16
C ARG A 325 -0.08 -10.05 3.83
N ASP A 326 0.29 -11.23 3.33
CA ASP A 326 1.64 -11.78 3.47
C ASP A 326 2.60 -11.22 2.42
N ASP A 327 3.88 -11.55 2.53
CA ASP A 327 4.92 -11.21 1.53
C ASP A 327 5.06 -12.29 0.44
N GLY A 328 4.06 -13.16 0.29
CA GLY A 328 4.03 -14.17 -0.76
C GLY A 328 3.40 -13.65 -2.04
N GLU A 329 3.77 -14.24 -3.18
CA GLU A 329 3.17 -13.95 -4.49
C GLU A 329 2.94 -15.25 -5.27
N GLY A 330 1.94 -15.24 -6.15
CA GLY A 330 1.65 -16.37 -7.01
C GLY A 330 0.82 -17.48 -6.40
N ASP A 331 0.31 -18.35 -7.27
CA ASP A 331 -0.59 -19.42 -6.90
C ASP A 331 0.15 -20.53 -6.10
N PRO A 332 -0.34 -20.92 -4.91
CA PRO A 332 0.14 -22.05 -4.15
C PRO A 332 0.34 -23.37 -4.90
N SER A 333 -0.44 -23.64 -5.94
CA SER A 333 -0.31 -24.86 -6.74
C SER A 333 0.98 -24.89 -7.57
N ARG A 334 1.65 -23.74 -7.71
CA ARG A 334 2.91 -23.55 -8.43
C ARG A 334 4.08 -23.32 -7.48
N ALA A 335 3.92 -23.65 -6.19
CA ALA A 335 5.00 -23.61 -5.22
C ALA A 335 6.17 -24.51 -5.63
N CYS A 336 7.39 -24.11 -5.30
CA CYS A 336 8.57 -24.94 -5.49
C CYS A 336 8.48 -26.21 -4.61
N THR A 337 8.42 -27.37 -5.27
CA THR A 337 8.32 -28.69 -4.62
C THR A 337 9.33 -29.66 -5.22
N GLY A 338 9.71 -30.71 -4.48
CA GLY A 338 10.56 -31.78 -5.02
C GLY A 338 11.94 -31.33 -5.53
N GLY A 339 12.49 -30.23 -5.00
CA GLY A 339 13.77 -29.66 -5.44
C GLY A 339 13.68 -28.74 -6.66
N ALA A 340 12.47 -28.48 -7.19
CA ALA A 340 12.25 -27.44 -8.19
C ALA A 340 12.69 -26.07 -7.63
N LYS A 341 13.17 -25.20 -8.51
CA LYS A 341 13.64 -23.86 -8.18
C LYS A 341 13.04 -22.83 -9.14
N PRO A 342 12.97 -21.56 -8.72
CA PRO A 342 12.67 -20.46 -9.62
C PRO A 342 13.60 -20.48 -10.85
N PRO A 343 13.13 -20.08 -12.05
CA PRO A 343 11.86 -19.38 -12.29
C PRO A 343 10.66 -20.27 -12.61
N ALA A 344 10.78 -21.60 -12.51
CA ALA A 344 9.70 -22.52 -12.88
C ALA A 344 8.61 -22.68 -11.81
N CYS A 345 8.75 -22.02 -10.65
CA CYS A 345 7.86 -22.12 -9.50
C CYS A 345 8.01 -20.89 -8.59
N PHE A 346 7.06 -20.69 -7.68
CA PHE A 346 7.12 -19.68 -6.63
C PHE A 346 7.85 -20.22 -5.39
N ALA A 347 8.92 -19.57 -4.97
CA ALA A 347 9.63 -19.92 -3.73
C ALA A 347 8.75 -19.67 -2.50
N THR A 348 8.07 -18.52 -2.48
CA THR A 348 7.15 -18.11 -1.43
C THR A 348 5.78 -17.78 -2.06
N PRO A 349 4.89 -18.78 -2.25
CA PRO A 349 3.57 -18.55 -2.82
C PRO A 349 2.68 -17.72 -1.89
N ALA A 350 1.75 -16.94 -2.45
CA ALA A 350 0.77 -16.18 -1.68
C ALA A 350 -0.16 -17.09 -0.86
N ARG A 351 -0.38 -16.76 0.41
CA ARG A 351 -1.23 -17.52 1.36
C ARG A 351 -2.30 -16.65 2.00
N VAL A 352 -1.98 -15.42 2.35
CA VAL A 352 -2.89 -14.48 3.02
C VAL A 352 -3.00 -13.21 2.20
N LYS A 353 -4.18 -13.01 1.60
CA LYS A 353 -4.57 -11.77 0.90
C LYS A 353 -6.03 -11.48 1.27
N ARG A 354 -6.28 -10.49 2.13
CA ARG A 354 -7.58 -10.29 2.78
C ARG A 354 -8.03 -8.85 2.70
N ILE A 355 -9.34 -8.64 2.61
CA ILE A 355 -9.96 -7.35 2.98
C ILE A 355 -10.77 -7.56 4.25
N THR A 356 -10.43 -6.80 5.28
CA THR A 356 -11.04 -6.85 6.60
C THR A 356 -11.89 -5.62 6.83
N LEU A 357 -13.12 -5.84 7.25
CA LEU A 357 -14.01 -4.82 7.77
C LEU A 357 -13.79 -4.66 9.28
N VAL A 358 -13.51 -3.42 9.69
CA VAL A 358 -13.30 -3.04 11.08
C VAL A 358 -14.31 -1.99 11.53
N ASP A 359 -14.53 -1.91 12.84
CA ASP A 359 -15.23 -0.80 13.48
C ASP A 359 -14.23 0.07 14.24
N MET A 360 -14.04 1.28 13.71
CA MET A 360 -13.20 2.35 14.26
C MET A 360 -13.90 3.10 15.39
N GLY A 361 -15.23 3.05 15.48
CA GLY A 361 -16.03 3.74 16.50
C GLY A 361 -16.12 2.96 17.83
N ALA A 362 -15.87 1.65 17.80
CA ALA A 362 -15.71 0.86 19.00
C ALA A 362 -14.41 1.26 19.72
N ASP A 363 -14.53 1.66 20.98
CA ASP A 363 -13.40 1.75 21.90
C ASP A 363 -13.34 0.44 22.69
N GLU A 364 -12.76 -0.60 22.08
CA GLU A 364 -12.42 -1.81 22.81
C GLU A 364 -11.20 -1.54 23.69
N GLY A 365 -11.32 -1.81 25.00
CA GLY A 365 -10.22 -1.84 25.96
C GLY A 365 -9.09 -0.83 25.68
N ASP A 366 -7.86 -1.34 25.54
CA ASP A 366 -6.62 -0.57 25.38
C ASP A 366 -6.45 0.12 23.99
N GLY A 367 -7.55 0.58 23.38
CA GLY A 367 -7.57 1.27 22.08
C GLY A 367 -7.44 0.32 20.88
N GLU A 368 -7.83 -0.94 21.04
CA GLU A 368 -7.79 -1.93 19.96
C GLU A 368 -8.97 -1.73 19.00
N ILE A 369 -8.72 -1.88 17.70
CA ILE A 369 -9.76 -1.78 16.66
C ILE A 369 -10.52 -3.10 16.59
N ARG A 370 -11.84 -3.02 16.73
CA ARG A 370 -12.72 -4.18 16.63
C ARG A 370 -12.81 -4.68 15.20
N ARG A 371 -12.60 -5.98 15.00
CA ARG A 371 -12.72 -6.64 13.69
C ARG A 371 -14.13 -7.22 13.55
N ILE A 372 -14.81 -6.93 12.43
CA ILE A 372 -16.17 -7.41 12.15
C ILE A 372 -16.10 -8.71 11.34
N GLY A 373 -15.21 -8.76 10.35
CA GLY A 373 -14.99 -9.90 9.48
C GLY A 373 -14.33 -9.48 8.17
N GLY A 374 -14.32 -10.33 7.16
CA GLY A 374 -13.60 -10.03 5.92
C GLY A 374 -13.81 -11.03 4.80
N ILE A 375 -13.16 -10.77 3.68
CA ILE A 375 -13.16 -11.63 2.49
C ILE A 375 -11.73 -12.08 2.17
N ASP A 376 -11.60 -13.29 1.61
CA ASP A 376 -10.33 -13.84 1.15
C ASP A 376 -10.18 -13.61 -0.37
N LEU A 377 -9.16 -12.82 -0.74
CA LEU A 377 -8.85 -12.50 -2.13
C LEU A 377 -8.17 -13.66 -2.88
N MET A 378 -7.77 -14.72 -2.17
CA MET A 378 -7.31 -15.98 -2.78
C MET A 378 -8.46 -16.92 -3.14
N ALA A 379 -9.70 -16.63 -2.71
CA ALA A 379 -10.86 -17.50 -2.85
C ALA A 379 -12.09 -16.80 -3.46
N ILE A 380 -11.88 -15.97 -4.48
CA ILE A 380 -12.95 -15.20 -5.13
C ILE A 380 -13.79 -16.11 -6.04
N ARG A 381 -15.12 -15.93 -6.04
CA ARG A 381 -16.01 -16.59 -7.00
C ARG A 381 -16.04 -15.86 -8.32
N ASP A 382 -15.96 -16.59 -9.41
CA ASP A 382 -16.12 -16.09 -10.77
C ASP A 382 -17.08 -16.99 -11.57
N PRO A 383 -18.36 -17.11 -11.16
CA PRO A 383 -19.30 -18.04 -11.79
C PRO A 383 -19.63 -17.67 -13.24
N LYS A 384 -19.35 -16.43 -13.64
CA LYS A 384 -19.60 -15.90 -14.98
C LYS A 384 -18.35 -15.89 -15.86
N GLY A 385 -17.19 -16.31 -15.35
CA GLY A 385 -15.93 -16.34 -16.12
C GLY A 385 -15.45 -14.96 -16.57
N LEU A 386 -15.63 -13.93 -15.74
CA LEU A 386 -15.32 -12.53 -16.05
C LEU A 386 -13.83 -12.18 -15.94
N ALA A 387 -13.02 -13.03 -15.32
CA ALA A 387 -11.59 -12.78 -15.19
C ALA A 387 -10.92 -12.63 -16.57
N ARG A 388 -10.28 -11.48 -16.83
CA ARG A 388 -9.60 -11.18 -18.10
C ARG A 388 -8.26 -11.88 -18.25
N GLN A 389 -7.62 -12.17 -17.13
CA GLN A 389 -6.44 -13.01 -17.06
C GLN A 389 -6.52 -13.93 -15.86
N ARG A 390 -6.06 -15.17 -16.04
CA ARG A 390 -6.02 -16.19 -14.98
C ARG A 390 -4.59 -16.48 -14.51
N GLY A 391 -3.61 -16.27 -15.39
CA GLY A 391 -2.21 -16.47 -15.07
C GLY A 391 -1.86 -17.94 -14.84
N ASP A 392 -0.74 -18.16 -14.15
CA ASP A 392 -0.25 -19.49 -13.80
C ASP A 392 -0.98 -20.03 -12.56
N THR A 393 -2.21 -20.50 -12.74
CA THR A 393 -3.08 -20.96 -11.66
C THR A 393 -3.45 -22.44 -11.77
N GLY A 394 -3.66 -23.08 -10.61
CA GLY A 394 -4.25 -24.41 -10.50
C GLY A 394 -5.71 -24.40 -10.05
N LEU A 395 -6.34 -23.23 -9.99
CA LEU A 395 -7.71 -23.07 -9.51
C LEU A 395 -8.75 -23.76 -10.40
N GLU A 396 -9.80 -24.24 -9.77
CA GLU A 396 -10.98 -24.81 -10.44
C GLU A 396 -11.72 -23.77 -11.29
N ALA A 397 -12.47 -24.24 -12.29
CA ALA A 397 -13.36 -23.39 -13.07
C ALA A 397 -14.37 -22.67 -12.16
N GLY A 398 -14.61 -21.39 -12.43
CA GLY A 398 -15.52 -20.58 -11.61
C GLY A 398 -14.88 -19.98 -10.35
N ARG A 399 -13.57 -20.13 -10.15
CA ARG A 399 -12.78 -19.44 -9.12
C ARG A 399 -11.84 -18.41 -9.73
N PHE A 400 -11.42 -17.45 -8.91
CA PHE A 400 -10.39 -16.48 -9.20
C PHE A 400 -9.59 -16.19 -7.92
N SER A 401 -8.31 -15.87 -8.07
CA SER A 401 -7.44 -15.42 -6.98
C SER A 401 -6.72 -14.15 -7.38
N PHE A 402 -6.29 -13.39 -6.37
CA PHE A 402 -5.54 -12.16 -6.52
C PHE A 402 -4.17 -12.27 -5.82
N PRO A 403 -3.23 -13.06 -6.38
CA PRO A 403 -2.05 -13.54 -5.68
C PRO A 403 -0.86 -12.59 -5.81
N PHE A 404 -1.09 -11.29 -5.71
CA PHE A 404 -0.04 -10.29 -5.86
C PHE A 404 0.76 -10.11 -4.58
N LEU A 405 2.04 -9.75 -4.70
CA LEU A 405 2.88 -9.40 -3.57
C LEU A 405 2.21 -8.25 -2.79
N THR A 406 1.90 -7.17 -3.50
CA THR A 406 1.24 -5.97 -3.02
C THR A 406 -0.19 -5.88 -3.54
N ILE A 407 -1.10 -5.49 -2.64
CA ILE A 407 -2.49 -5.17 -2.96
C ILE A 407 -2.79 -3.91 -2.16
N GLU A 408 -2.88 -2.78 -2.83
CA GLU A 408 -2.81 -1.47 -2.15
C GLU A 408 -3.95 -0.55 -2.54
N ASN A 409 -5.06 -1.13 -2.99
CA ASN A 409 -6.20 -0.37 -3.46
C ASN A 409 -7.48 -1.05 -3.00
N VAL A 410 -8.21 -0.43 -2.07
CA VAL A 410 -9.60 -0.80 -1.75
C VAL A 410 -10.48 0.42 -1.53
N ALA A 411 -11.63 0.47 -2.20
CA ALA A 411 -12.66 1.45 -1.90
C ALA A 411 -14.07 0.91 -2.11
N ARG A 412 -15.02 1.43 -1.32
CA ARG A 412 -16.44 1.19 -1.55
C ARG A 412 -16.91 1.90 -2.82
N VAL A 413 -17.67 1.18 -3.64
CA VAL A 413 -18.28 1.70 -4.88
C VAL A 413 -19.75 2.03 -4.66
N ASP A 414 -20.50 1.10 -4.06
CA ASP A 414 -21.91 1.25 -3.73
C ASP A 414 -22.29 0.41 -2.51
N ASP A 415 -23.59 0.18 -2.27
CA ASP A 415 -24.11 -0.58 -1.13
C ASP A 415 -23.72 -2.07 -1.14
N THR A 416 -23.26 -2.57 -2.27
CA THR A 416 -22.97 -3.99 -2.52
C THR A 416 -21.60 -4.25 -3.11
N HIS A 417 -20.91 -3.22 -3.63
CA HIS A 417 -19.64 -3.38 -4.33
C HIS A 417 -18.47 -2.64 -3.70
N ILE A 418 -17.29 -3.25 -3.83
CA ILE A 418 -15.99 -2.62 -3.63
C ILE A 418 -15.15 -2.76 -4.89
N ILE A 419 -14.23 -1.82 -5.10
CA ILE A 419 -13.15 -1.93 -6.07
C ILE A 419 -11.88 -2.36 -5.34
N VAL A 420 -11.12 -3.25 -5.96
CA VAL A 420 -9.83 -3.74 -5.46
C VAL A 420 -8.83 -3.74 -6.59
N ALA A 421 -7.59 -3.30 -6.35
CA ALA A 421 -6.51 -3.40 -7.32
C ALA A 421 -5.16 -3.68 -6.66
N ASN A 422 -4.24 -4.25 -7.44
CA ASN A 422 -2.87 -4.45 -6.98
C ASN A 422 -2.04 -3.20 -7.22
N ASP A 423 -0.99 -3.03 -6.42
CA ASP A 423 0.22 -2.42 -6.95
C ASP A 423 0.99 -3.52 -7.70
N ASN A 424 1.63 -3.18 -8.80
CA ASN A 424 2.43 -4.12 -9.58
C ASN A 424 3.94 -3.92 -9.40
N ASN A 425 4.36 -3.00 -8.51
CA ASN A 425 5.75 -2.65 -8.17
C ASN A 425 6.67 -2.68 -9.40
N LEU A 426 6.28 -2.04 -10.50
CA LEU A 426 6.93 -2.25 -11.79
C LEU A 426 8.45 -1.96 -11.74
N PRO A 427 9.34 -2.87 -12.19
CA PRO A 427 9.10 -4.19 -12.80
C PRO A 427 9.49 -5.36 -11.87
N PHE A 428 9.29 -5.22 -10.57
CA PHE A 428 9.77 -6.12 -9.52
C PHE A 428 8.71 -7.08 -8.97
N SER A 429 7.52 -7.19 -9.60
CA SER A 429 6.53 -8.22 -9.25
C SER A 429 6.08 -9.03 -10.46
N ALA A 430 5.85 -10.33 -10.23
CA ALA A 430 5.37 -11.28 -11.22
C ALA A 430 4.58 -12.41 -10.50
N GLY A 431 3.49 -12.03 -9.85
CA GLY A 431 2.59 -12.90 -9.10
C GLY A 431 1.53 -13.56 -9.97
N ARG A 432 1.00 -12.87 -10.99
CA ARG A 432 -0.01 -13.48 -11.89
C ARG A 432 0.61 -14.55 -12.78
N GLN A 433 1.84 -14.35 -13.25
CA GLN A 433 2.58 -15.28 -14.11
C GLN A 433 4.03 -15.35 -13.64
N LEU A 434 4.63 -16.54 -13.67
CA LEU A 434 5.96 -16.81 -13.10
C LEU A 434 7.07 -15.89 -13.62
N THR A 435 6.97 -15.46 -14.89
CA THR A 435 8.06 -14.75 -15.59
C THR A 435 7.62 -13.51 -16.37
N LYS A 436 6.45 -12.96 -16.05
CA LYS A 436 5.91 -11.75 -16.69
C LYS A 436 5.55 -10.75 -15.62
N ALA A 437 6.02 -9.51 -15.79
CA ALA A 437 5.70 -8.39 -14.92
C ALA A 437 4.19 -8.27 -14.77
N ASP A 438 3.74 -8.02 -13.55
CA ASP A 438 2.33 -7.90 -13.24
C ASP A 438 1.75 -6.67 -13.95
N ASP A 439 0.58 -6.86 -14.56
CA ASP A 439 -0.26 -5.76 -14.99
C ASP A 439 -0.95 -5.15 -13.75
N ASN A 440 -1.46 -3.92 -13.84
CA ASN A 440 -2.40 -3.44 -12.81
C ASN A 440 -3.79 -4.01 -13.13
N GLU A 441 -4.30 -4.86 -12.25
CA GLU A 441 -5.61 -5.49 -12.34
C GLU A 441 -6.60 -4.78 -11.41
N PHE A 442 -7.74 -4.39 -11.96
CA PHE A 442 -8.86 -3.80 -11.21
C PHE A 442 -10.01 -4.79 -11.18
N MET A 443 -10.43 -5.18 -9.98
CA MET A 443 -11.60 -6.02 -9.73
C MET A 443 -12.74 -5.18 -9.18
N LEU A 444 -13.93 -5.37 -9.75
CA LEU A 444 -15.18 -5.03 -9.07
C LEU A 444 -15.71 -6.29 -8.38
N LEU A 445 -15.86 -6.24 -7.06
CA LEU A 445 -16.33 -7.36 -6.24
C LEU A 445 -17.68 -7.03 -5.63
N SER A 446 -18.65 -7.92 -5.81
CA SER A 446 -19.92 -7.93 -5.06
C SER A 446 -19.70 -8.61 -3.71
N VAL A 447 -19.97 -7.87 -2.63
CA VAL A 447 -19.73 -8.21 -1.22
C VAL A 447 -20.85 -7.69 -0.28
N PRO A 448 -22.14 -7.89 -0.60
CA PRO A 448 -23.24 -7.24 0.14
C PRO A 448 -23.27 -7.62 1.63
N GLU A 449 -23.00 -8.87 1.97
CA GLU A 449 -23.01 -9.33 3.37
C GLU A 449 -21.88 -8.69 4.19
N LEU A 450 -20.71 -8.48 3.58
CA LEU A 450 -19.61 -7.75 4.21
C LEU A 450 -20.05 -6.31 4.50
N LEU A 451 -20.53 -5.59 3.49
CA LEU A 451 -20.90 -4.17 3.64
C LEU A 451 -22.10 -3.94 4.57
N GLN A 452 -22.93 -4.95 4.81
CA GLN A 452 -24.05 -4.92 5.76
C GLN A 452 -23.67 -5.35 7.19
N ALA A 453 -22.52 -6.00 7.40
CA ALA A 453 -22.11 -6.50 8.70
C ALA A 453 -21.87 -5.40 9.74
N ARG A 454 -22.01 -5.73 11.03
CA ARG A 454 -21.86 -4.84 12.18
C ARG A 454 -21.09 -5.51 13.30
#